data_AF-A0A7C7EH48-F1
#
_entry.id   AF-A0A7C7EH48-F1
#
_cell.length_a   1.000
_cell.length_b   1.000
_cell.length_c   1.000
_cell.angle_alpha   90.00
_cell.angle_beta   90.00
_cell.angle_gamma   90.00
#
_symmetry.space_group_name_H-M   'P 1'
#
loop_
_entity.id
_entity.type
_entity.pdbx_description
1 polymer ?
#
loop_
_entity_poly.entity_id
_entity_poly.type
_entity_poly.pdbx_seq_one_letter_code
_entity_poly.pdbx_strand_id
1 'polypeptide(L)' 'QAVKDLAQGYRVSALSKDGIIEAIESVNHSFIVGVQWHPEMMIEKYPVFLRIFEALVEAASKK' A
#
# COMPACT_ATOMS: atom_id res chain seq x y z
N GLN A 1 5.11 -0.87 15.55
CA GLN A 1 4.03 0.14 15.68
C GLN A 1 3.09 -0.05 14.50
N ALA A 2 1.80 0.26 14.65
CA ALA A 2 0.81 0.07 13.60
C ALA A 2 -0.24 1.19 13.65
N VAL A 3 -0.97 1.38 12.55
CA VAL A 3 -2.07 2.37 12.49
C VAL A 3 -3.20 1.92 13.42
N LYS A 4 -3.51 2.76 14.40
CA LYS A 4 -4.63 2.55 15.33
C LYS A 4 -5.94 3.12 14.77
N ASP A 5 -5.89 4.37 14.33
CA ASP A 5 -7.02 5.12 13.82
C ASP A 5 -6.68 5.64 12.42
N LEU A 6 -7.51 5.31 11.42
CA LEU A 6 -7.30 5.75 10.05
C LEU A 6 -7.80 7.19 9.87
N ALA A 7 -6.98 8.04 9.26
CA ALA A 7 -7.37 9.41 8.93
C ALA A 7 -8.47 9.45 7.85
N GLN A 8 -9.31 10.49 7.89
CA GLN A 8 -10.28 10.75 6.83
C GLN A 8 -9.57 10.94 5.48
N GLY A 9 -10.20 10.50 4.39
CA GLY A 9 -9.63 10.58 3.04
C GLY A 9 -8.75 9.39 2.68
N TYR A 10 -8.67 8.38 3.54
CA TYR A 10 -8.02 7.10 3.28
C TYR A 10 -9.01 5.94 3.47
N ARG A 11 -8.73 4.81 2.81
CA ARG A 11 -9.41 3.54 3.07
C ARG A 11 -8.39 2.47 3.43
N VAL A 12 -8.84 1.46 4.18
CA VAL A 12 -8.08 0.24 4.42
C VAL A 12 -8.13 -0.64 3.17
N SER A 13 -6.98 -1.09 2.71
CA SER A 13 -6.83 -1.96 1.54
C SER A 13 -6.30 -3.35 1.90
N ALA A 14 -5.66 -3.51 3.06
CA ALA A 14 -5.28 -4.82 3.59
C ALA A 14 -5.32 -4.84 5.12
N LEU A 15 -5.70 -6.01 5.66
CA LEU A 15 -5.68 -6.33 7.08
C LEU A 15 -4.93 -7.65 7.29
N SER A 16 -4.20 -7.75 8.38
CA SER A 16 -3.67 -9.01 8.88
C SER A 16 -4.79 -9.87 9.49
N LYS A 17 -4.47 -11.13 9.84
CA LYS A 17 -5.45 -12.06 10.47
C LYS A 17 -5.94 -11.62 11.84
N ASP A 18 -5.11 -10.87 12.56
CA ASP A 18 -5.42 -10.26 13.86
C ASP A 18 -6.01 -8.85 13.75
N GLY A 19 -6.32 -8.40 12.52
CA GLY A 19 -7.06 -7.16 12.27
C GLY A 19 -6.20 -5.89 12.27
N ILE A 20 -4.88 -6.02 12.21
CA ILE A 20 -3.96 -4.89 12.06
C ILE A 20 -4.03 -4.37 10.62
N ILE A 21 -4.10 -3.05 10.47
CA ILE A 21 -4.06 -2.38 9.16
C ILE A 21 -2.66 -2.55 8.57
N GLU A 22 -2.60 -3.25 7.44
CA GLU A 22 -1.36 -3.56 6.72
C GLU A 22 -1.20 -2.71 5.45
N ALA A 23 -2.30 -2.23 4.85
CA ALA A 23 -2.25 -1.31 3.73
C ALA A 23 -3.39 -0.31 3.74
N ILE A 24 -3.08 0.90 3.28
CA ILE A 24 -4.02 2.01 3.10
C ILE A 24 -3.81 2.65 1.73
N GLU A 25 -4.88 3.23 1.20
CA GLU A 25 -4.81 4.05 -0.01
C GLU A 25 -5.67 5.31 0.13
N SER A 26 -5.27 6.37 -0.56
CA SER A 26 -6.04 7.61 -0.60
C SER A 26 -7.29 7.46 -1.46
N VAL A 27 -8.41 8.01 -1.03
CA VAL A 27 -9.64 8.12 -1.84
C VAL A 27 -9.72 9.44 -2.61
N ASN A 28 -8.83 10.39 -2.31
CA ASN A 28 -8.87 11.76 -2.82
C ASN A 28 -7.77 12.09 -3.84
N HIS A 29 -6.82 11.18 -4.04
CA HIS A 29 -5.63 11.43 -4.87
C HIS A 29 -5.54 10.36 -5.95
N SER A 30 -4.94 10.71 -7.08
CA SER A 30 -4.75 9.78 -8.20
C SER A 30 -3.90 8.57 -7.82
N PHE A 31 -2.88 8.75 -6.97
CA PHE A 31 -2.08 7.66 -6.46
C PHE A 31 -1.42 8.00 -5.12
N ILE A 32 -1.89 7.37 -4.05
CA ILE A 32 -1.18 7.28 -2.77
C ILE A 32 -1.50 5.90 -2.19
N VAL A 33 -0.47 5.10 -1.98
CA VAL A 33 -0.55 3.79 -1.35
C VAL A 33 0.50 3.71 -0.26
N GLY A 34 0.11 3.22 0.91
CA GLY A 34 1.01 2.91 2.02
C GLY A 34 0.85 1.46 2.42
N VAL A 35 1.96 0.75 2.60
CA VAL A 35 1.99 -0.62 3.11
C VAL A 35 2.87 -0.67 4.35
N GLN A 36 2.51 -1.52 5.31
CA GLN A 36 3.23 -1.65 6.57
C GLN A 36 4.40 -2.64 6.48
N TRP A 37 4.30 -3.65 5.60
CA TRP A 37 5.39 -4.58 5.32
C TRP A 37 6.45 -3.97 4.39
N HIS A 38 7.54 -4.73 4.17
CA HIS A 38 8.68 -4.34 3.34
C HIS A 38 8.62 -5.05 1.97
N PRO A 39 7.78 -4.60 1.01
CA PRO A 39 7.66 -5.26 -0.29
C PRO A 39 9.00 -5.35 -1.04
N GLU A 40 9.89 -4.38 -0.87
CA GLU A 40 11.23 -4.33 -1.45
C GLU A 40 12.10 -5.53 -1.06
N MET A 41 11.92 -6.05 0.16
CA MET A 41 12.67 -7.21 0.68
C MET A 41 12.02 -8.55 0.31
N MET A 42 10.84 -8.52 -0.30
CA MET A 42 9.99 -9.70 -0.47
C MET A 42 9.80 -10.11 -1.94
N ILE A 43 10.21 -9.29 -2.91
CA ILE A 43 9.99 -9.54 -4.34
C ILE A 43 10.55 -10.88 -4.81
N GLU A 44 11.76 -11.27 -4.38
CA GLU A 44 12.37 -12.53 -4.83
C GLU A 44 11.53 -13.76 -4.48
N LYS A 45 10.95 -13.75 -3.27
CA LYS A 45 10.10 -14.85 -2.78
C LYS A 45 8.65 -14.70 -3.24
N TYR A 46 8.18 -13.46 -3.36
CA TYR A 46 6.81 -13.11 -3.71
C TYR A 46 6.81 -12.05 -4.81
N PRO A 47 6.98 -12.46 -6.08
CA PRO A 47 7.11 -11.52 -7.21
C PRO A 47 5.89 -10.60 -7.39
N VAL A 48 4.74 -10.97 -6.83
CA VAL A 48 3.53 -10.13 -6.85
C VAL A 48 3.74 -8.75 -6.24
N PHE A 49 4.65 -8.60 -5.27
CA PHE A 49 4.92 -7.30 -4.64
C PHE A 49 5.63 -6.32 -5.56
N LEU A 50 6.26 -6.78 -6.65
CA LEU A 50 6.80 -5.90 -7.68
C LEU A 50 5.71 -5.00 -8.27
N ARG A 51 4.47 -5.48 -8.33
CA ARG A 51 3.33 -4.71 -8.87
C ARG A 51 3.05 -3.40 -8.13
N ILE A 52 3.41 -3.31 -6.85
CA ILE A 52 3.27 -2.06 -6.08
C ILE A 52 4.20 -0.98 -6.67
N PHE A 53 5.42 -1.37 -7.01
CA PHE A 53 6.40 -0.47 -7.62
C PHE A 53 6.07 -0.17 -9.08
N GLU A 54 5.60 -1.16 -9.84
CA GLU A 54 5.12 -0.94 -11.21
C GLU A 54 3.97 0.08 -11.24
N ALA A 55 3.00 -0.06 -10.32
CA ALA A 55 1.90 0.88 -10.19
C ALA A 55 2.37 2.29 -9.81
N LEU A 56 3.38 2.41 -8.94
CA LEU A 56 4.00 3.69 -8.60
C LEU A 56 4.63 4.36 -9.83
N VAL A 57 5.41 3.61 -10.62
CA VAL A 57 6.04 4.12 -11.85
C VAL A 57 4.99 4.52 -12.88
N GLU A 58 3.96 3.71 -13.07
CA GLU A 58 2.86 4.00 -13.98
C GLU A 58 2.14 5.30 -13.56
N ALA A 59 1.83 5.45 -12.27
CA ALA A 59 1.18 6.64 -11.75
C ALA A 59 2.03 7.90 -11.91
N ALA A 60 3.35 7.80 -11.68
CA ALA A 60 4.28 8.91 -11.86
C ALA A 60 4.48 9.30 -13.34
N SER A 61 4.18 8.39 -14.28
CA SER A 61 4.31 8.62 -15.71
C SER A 61 3.07 9.26 -16.36
N LYS A 62 1.93 9.29 -15.63
CA LYS A 62 0.70 9.93 -16.10
C LYS A 62 0.83 11.45 -15.91
N LYS A 63 0.68 12.21 -17.00
CA LYS A 63 0.68 13.68 -17.02
C LYS A 63 -0.64 14.24 -16.50
#